data_AF-H2YWH2-F1
#
_entry.id   AF-H2YWH2-F1
#
_cell.length_a   1.000
_cell.length_b   1.000
_cell.length_c   1.000
_cell.angle_alpha   90.00
_cell.angle_beta   90.00
_cell.angle_gamma   90.00
#
_symmetry.space_group_name_H-M   'P 1'
#
loop_
_entity.id
_entity.type
_entity.pdbx_description
1 polymer ?
#
loop_
_entity_poly.entity_id
_entity_poly.type
_entity_poly.pdbx_seq_one_letter_code
_entity_poly.pdbx_strand_id
1 'polypeptide(L)'
;MGIFSSDHAQKLLHNKFIVIIGDSVQRSAYKDLVVLLQENRFIKDKELRTKGETSFCNDRLVHRSELTNGTNYQEIREYKTDNYLIRFYFITRIFNKCVKTILDDFMDKEQPTPDVVFVNSCLWDISRYGRNSKKEYINNLEKFCTELDKCVPIETCIVWRTTLPVSQRARGGFLSKEIANCTNTLVVDVLLANHLAHTIITRHKYDVVDMHFLFTQQQQRREKDGVHWNMFAHRRMTNIFLTHIAEAWGLGVPVPPSYNDADVIFDPRG
;
A
#
# COMPACT_ATOMS: atom_id res chain seq x y z
N MET A 1 -10.40 9.31 -11.23
CA MET A 1 -9.71 9.39 -9.91
C MET A 1 -10.30 10.56 -9.15
N GLY A 2 -10.99 10.29 -8.05
CA GLY A 2 -11.50 11.32 -7.15
C GLY A 2 -10.40 12.03 -6.37
N ILE A 3 -10.73 13.21 -5.85
CA ILE A 3 -9.89 13.94 -4.88
C ILE A 3 -10.62 13.92 -3.54
N PHE A 4 -10.08 13.17 -2.59
CA PHE A 4 -10.65 12.94 -1.28
C PHE A 4 -10.11 13.95 -0.27
N SER A 5 -11.04 14.62 0.42
CA SER A 5 -10.77 15.34 1.66
C SER A 5 -10.80 14.36 2.83
N SER A 6 -10.43 14.84 4.01
CA SER A 6 -10.56 14.11 5.27
C SER A 6 -12.00 13.63 5.48
N ASP A 7 -12.97 14.53 5.32
CA ASP A 7 -14.40 14.20 5.45
C ASP A 7 -14.86 13.13 4.46
N HIS A 8 -14.40 13.19 3.20
CA HIS A 8 -14.71 12.15 2.22
C HIS A 8 -14.12 10.79 2.63
N ALA A 9 -12.86 10.77 3.05
CA ALA A 9 -12.19 9.54 3.48
C ALA A 9 -12.82 8.96 4.76
N GLN A 10 -13.15 9.82 5.73
CA GLN A 10 -13.83 9.46 6.97
C GLN A 10 -15.21 8.86 6.73
N LYS A 11 -16.00 9.45 5.82
CA LYS A 11 -17.32 8.90 5.45
C LYS A 11 -17.20 7.58 4.72
N LEU A 12 -16.27 7.47 3.77
CA LEU A 12 -16.06 6.25 3.00
C LEU A 12 -15.62 5.09 3.91
N LEU A 13 -14.69 5.33 4.82
CA LEU A 13 -14.08 4.29 5.66
C LEU A 13 -14.75 4.15 7.04
N HIS A 14 -15.92 4.74 7.23
CA HIS A 14 -16.65 4.68 8.51
C HIS A 14 -17.05 3.24 8.86
N ASN A 15 -16.68 2.79 10.05
CA ASN A 15 -16.84 1.42 10.55
C ASN A 15 -16.21 0.36 9.65
N LYS A 16 -15.10 0.70 9.01
CA LYS A 16 -14.34 -0.22 8.15
C LYS A 16 -13.02 -0.63 8.78
N PHE A 17 -12.69 -1.90 8.60
CA PHE A 17 -11.37 -2.44 8.88
C PHE A 17 -10.56 -2.57 7.59
N ILE A 18 -9.52 -1.74 7.46
CA ILE A 18 -8.60 -1.70 6.32
C ILE A 18 -7.26 -2.30 6.72
N VAL A 19 -6.82 -3.32 5.99
CA VAL A 19 -5.50 -3.93 6.17
C VAL A 19 -4.60 -3.55 5.00
N ILE A 20 -3.37 -3.12 5.31
CA ILE A 20 -2.33 -2.79 4.33
C ILE A 20 -1.12 -3.70 4.59
N ILE A 21 -0.72 -4.47 3.58
CA ILE A 21 0.39 -5.43 3.67
C ILE A 21 1.46 -5.06 2.63
N GLY A 22 2.71 -4.90 3.07
CA GLY A 22 3.82 -4.74 2.14
C GLY A 22 5.09 -4.16 2.77
N ASP A 23 5.90 -3.51 1.94
CA ASP A 23 7.20 -2.97 2.34
C ASP A 23 7.13 -1.51 2.84
N SER A 24 8.27 -0.81 2.81
CA SER A 24 8.36 0.60 3.26
C SER A 24 7.56 1.58 2.40
N VAL A 25 7.28 1.26 1.13
CA VAL A 25 6.40 2.06 0.28
C VAL A 25 4.96 1.91 0.77
N GLN A 26 4.54 0.70 1.19
CA GLN A 26 3.22 0.49 1.78
C GLN A 26 3.09 1.11 3.18
N ARG A 27 4.15 1.07 4.00
CA ARG A 27 4.18 1.84 5.26
C ARG A 27 3.91 3.32 5.01
N SER A 28 4.50 3.87 3.96
CA SER A 28 4.33 5.28 3.59
C SER A 28 2.91 5.58 3.08
N ALA A 29 2.29 4.66 2.35
CA ALA A 29 0.89 4.75 1.94
C ALA A 29 -0.07 4.69 3.15
N TYR A 30 0.17 3.76 4.09
CA TYR A 30 -0.53 3.70 5.37
C TYR A 30 -0.43 5.03 6.13
N LYS A 31 0.78 5.57 6.29
CA LYS A 31 1.00 6.84 7.01
C LYS A 31 0.27 8.01 6.33
N ASP A 32 0.28 8.09 4.99
CA ASP A 32 -0.47 9.15 4.29
C ASP A 32 -1.99 9.02 4.48
N LEU A 33 -2.54 7.80 4.45
CA LEU A 33 -3.97 7.56 4.71
C LEU A 33 -4.35 7.93 6.16
N VAL A 34 -3.52 7.57 7.14
CA VAL A 34 -3.72 7.95 8.56
C VAL A 34 -3.72 9.46 8.73
N VAL A 35 -2.84 10.19 8.03
CA VAL A 35 -2.85 11.66 8.02
C VAL A 35 -4.15 12.18 7.40
N LEU A 36 -4.55 11.68 6.22
CA LEU A 36 -5.76 12.12 5.54
C LEU A 36 -7.01 11.92 6.41
N LEU A 37 -7.10 10.82 7.15
CA LEU A 37 -8.23 10.55 8.05
C LEU A 37 -8.35 11.51 9.23
N GLN A 38 -7.30 12.27 9.54
CA GLN A 38 -7.30 13.22 10.66
C GLN A 38 -7.28 14.67 10.18
N GLU A 39 -6.57 14.95 9.09
CA GLU A 39 -6.31 16.31 8.64
C GLU A 39 -6.26 16.41 7.10
N ASN A 40 -6.78 17.52 6.56
CA ASN A 40 -6.68 17.89 5.14
C ASN A 40 -5.28 18.41 4.76
N ARG A 41 -4.23 17.63 5.05
CA ARG A 41 -2.85 17.96 4.67
C ARG A 41 -2.12 16.77 4.08
N PHE A 42 -1.04 17.03 3.37
CA PHE A 42 -0.09 16.00 2.96
C PHE A 42 0.75 15.53 4.15
N ILE A 43 1.20 14.27 4.09
CA ILE A 43 2.27 13.80 4.95
C ILE A 43 3.56 14.58 4.68
N LYS A 44 4.33 14.91 5.71
CA LYS A 44 5.61 15.63 5.57
C LYS A 44 6.72 14.65 5.18
N ASP A 45 7.74 15.15 4.49
CA ASP A 45 8.90 14.34 4.10
C ASP A 45 9.63 13.71 5.31
N LYS A 46 9.74 14.45 6.41
CA LYS A 46 10.30 13.91 7.66
C LYS A 46 9.47 12.73 8.16
N GLU A 47 8.14 12.87 8.16
CA GLU A 47 7.20 11.83 8.58
C GLU A 47 7.34 10.58 7.69
N LEU A 48 7.46 10.71 6.38
CA LEU A 48 7.71 9.58 5.47
C LEU A 48 9.02 8.82 5.80
N ARG A 49 10.07 9.55 6.15
CA ARG A 49 11.41 9.00 6.37
C ARG A 49 11.60 8.39 7.76
N THR A 50 10.87 8.87 8.77
CA THR A 50 11.00 8.35 10.14
C THR A 50 10.55 6.89 10.20
N LYS A 51 11.33 6.07 10.89
CA LYS A 51 11.08 4.64 11.11
C LYS A 51 11.23 4.33 12.57
N GLY A 52 10.49 3.33 13.04
CA GLY A 52 10.64 2.84 14.40
C GLY A 52 10.05 3.74 15.50
N GLU A 53 9.16 4.65 15.11
CA GLU A 53 8.37 5.46 16.03
C GLU A 53 7.40 4.56 16.82
N THR A 54 7.24 4.81 18.11
CA THR A 54 6.24 4.14 18.95
C THR A 54 4.81 4.55 18.58
N SER A 55 4.64 5.75 18.00
CA SER A 55 3.37 6.30 17.51
C SER A 55 3.64 7.31 16.39
N PHE A 56 2.68 7.46 15.48
CA PHE A 56 2.64 8.41 14.38
C PHE A 56 1.19 8.84 14.14
N CYS A 57 0.90 10.15 14.22
CA CYS A 57 -0.45 10.71 14.02
C CYS A 57 -1.53 9.88 14.75
N ASN A 58 -1.43 9.76 16.07
CA ASN A 58 -2.36 9.02 16.93
C ASN A 58 -2.53 7.52 16.59
N ASP A 59 -1.70 6.96 15.72
CA ASP A 59 -1.57 5.52 15.59
C ASP A 59 -0.72 4.94 16.74
N ARG A 60 -0.63 3.61 16.80
CA ARG A 60 0.26 2.90 17.72
C ARG A 60 1.08 1.85 16.99
N LEU A 61 2.30 1.64 17.47
CA LEU A 61 3.10 0.47 17.14
C LEU A 61 2.60 -0.72 17.96
N VAL A 62 1.98 -1.70 17.31
CA VAL A 62 1.48 -2.93 17.95
C VAL A 62 2.62 -3.90 18.22
N HIS A 63 3.50 -4.08 17.24
CA HIS A 63 4.65 -4.96 17.34
C HIS A 63 5.79 -4.47 16.44
N ARG A 64 7.02 -4.72 16.87
CA ARG A 64 8.20 -4.55 16.04
C ARG A 64 9.31 -5.48 16.49
N SER A 65 9.98 -6.10 15.54
CA SER A 65 11.28 -6.74 15.80
C SER A 65 12.38 -5.69 16.02
N GLU A 66 13.63 -6.15 16.13
CA GLU A 66 14.78 -5.26 16.02
C GLU A 66 14.79 -4.52 14.67
N LEU A 67 15.09 -3.22 14.70
CA LEU A 67 15.16 -2.40 13.49
C LEU A 67 16.40 -2.78 12.68
N THR A 68 16.17 -3.54 11.61
CA THR A 68 17.24 -4.01 10.72
C THR A 68 16.83 -3.87 9.26
N ASN A 69 17.81 -3.92 8.35
CA ASN A 69 17.55 -4.10 6.92
C ASN A 69 17.54 -5.60 6.53
N GLY A 70 17.17 -6.46 7.49
CA GLY A 70 17.14 -7.91 7.34
C GLY A 70 15.80 -8.42 6.85
N THR A 71 15.76 -9.69 6.43
CA THR A 71 14.54 -10.37 5.99
C THR A 71 13.58 -10.67 7.15
N ASN A 72 14.05 -10.58 8.39
CA ASN A 72 13.27 -10.92 9.59
C ASN A 72 12.65 -9.68 10.25
N TYR A 73 12.76 -8.50 9.61
CA TYR A 73 12.12 -7.30 10.12
C TYR A 73 10.60 -7.46 10.09
N GLN A 74 9.98 -7.24 11.24
CA GLN A 74 8.53 -7.24 11.43
C GLN A 74 8.11 -5.90 12.02
N GLU A 75 7.01 -5.36 11.53
CA GLU A 75 6.40 -4.15 12.05
C GLU A 75 4.89 -4.25 11.84
N ILE A 76 4.14 -4.05 12.91
CA ILE A 76 2.68 -3.97 12.88
C ILE A 76 2.30 -2.61 13.46
N ARG A 77 1.60 -1.80 12.67
CA ARG A 77 1.06 -0.52 13.12
C ARG A 77 -0.45 -0.52 13.01
N GLU A 78 -1.09 0.23 13.88
CA GLU A 78 -2.55 0.34 13.90
C GLU A 78 -3.00 1.75 14.24
N TYR A 79 -3.85 2.31 13.39
CA TYR A 79 -4.66 3.49 13.70
C TYR A 79 -6.07 3.00 14.02
N LYS A 80 -6.47 3.13 15.29
CA LYS A 80 -7.75 2.63 15.81
C LYS A 80 -8.47 3.75 16.55
N THR A 81 -9.74 3.92 16.21
CA THR A 81 -10.71 4.75 16.93
C THR A 81 -12.00 3.94 17.10
N ASP A 82 -13.07 4.56 17.60
CA ASP A 82 -14.38 3.90 17.69
C ASP A 82 -14.97 3.59 16.30
N ASN A 83 -14.60 4.35 15.26
CA ASN A 83 -15.18 4.24 13.92
C ASN A 83 -14.21 3.75 12.84
N TYR A 84 -12.92 3.63 13.15
CA TYR A 84 -11.88 3.33 12.15
C TYR A 84 -10.92 2.29 12.69
N LEU A 85 -10.57 1.31 11.86
CA LEU A 85 -9.45 0.44 12.11
C LEU A 85 -8.60 0.33 10.83
N ILE A 86 -7.38 0.84 10.88
CA ILE A 86 -6.41 0.65 9.80
C ILE A 86 -5.18 -0.03 10.38
N ARG A 87 -4.83 -1.19 9.84
CA ARG A 87 -3.67 -1.96 10.29
C ARG A 87 -2.69 -2.16 9.16
N PHE A 88 -1.42 -1.87 9.44
CA PHE A 88 -0.31 -2.09 8.53
C PHE A 88 0.57 -3.24 9.00
N TYR A 89 0.89 -4.15 8.09
CA TYR A 89 1.84 -5.23 8.30
C TYR A 89 3.03 -5.09 7.35
N PHE A 90 4.22 -4.91 7.92
CA PHE A 90 5.45 -4.92 7.16
C PHE A 90 5.85 -6.35 6.82
N ILE A 91 6.02 -6.62 5.53
CA ILE A 91 6.54 -7.89 5.02
C ILE A 91 7.74 -7.66 4.11
N THR A 92 8.67 -8.60 4.16
CA THR A 92 9.80 -8.72 3.23
C THR A 92 9.57 -9.82 2.21
N ARG A 93 8.52 -10.62 2.36
CA ARG A 93 8.19 -11.75 1.50
C ARG A 93 6.69 -11.95 1.46
N ILE A 94 6.14 -12.22 0.28
CA ILE A 94 4.68 -12.37 0.13
C ILE A 94 4.13 -13.57 0.87
N PHE A 95 4.93 -14.61 1.08
CA PHE A 95 4.54 -15.76 1.87
C PHE A 95 5.71 -16.37 2.63
N ASN A 96 5.56 -16.46 3.95
CA ASN A 96 6.45 -17.14 4.88
C ASN A 96 5.69 -17.43 6.19
N LYS A 97 6.37 -17.95 7.22
CA LYS A 97 5.75 -18.22 8.52
C LYS A 97 5.10 -16.98 9.17
N CYS A 98 5.73 -15.81 9.04
CA CYS A 98 5.20 -14.55 9.57
C CYS A 98 3.94 -14.10 8.82
N VAL A 99 3.88 -14.25 7.50
CA VAL A 99 2.65 -13.93 6.76
C VAL A 99 1.54 -14.90 7.13
N LYS A 100 1.86 -16.18 7.36
CA LYS A 100 0.86 -17.13 7.82
C LYS A 100 0.23 -16.71 9.17
N THR A 101 1.03 -16.25 10.13
CA THR A 101 0.46 -15.73 11.39
C THR A 101 -0.42 -14.50 11.17
N ILE A 102 -0.07 -13.61 10.23
CA ILE A 102 -0.93 -12.47 9.86
C ILE A 102 -2.28 -12.94 9.31
N LEU A 103 -2.28 -13.97 8.45
CA LEU A 103 -3.52 -14.53 7.91
C LEU A 103 -4.34 -15.26 8.99
N ASP A 104 -3.67 -15.91 9.93
CA ASP A 104 -4.34 -16.56 11.07
C ASP A 104 -5.01 -15.52 11.99
N ASP A 105 -4.44 -14.31 12.15
CA ASP A 105 -5.07 -13.20 12.88
C ASP A 105 -6.43 -12.79 12.28
N PHE A 106 -6.65 -12.98 10.97
CA PHE A 106 -7.94 -12.65 10.33
C PHE A 106 -9.04 -13.64 10.68
N MET A 107 -8.66 -14.84 11.15
CA MET A 107 -9.56 -15.90 11.58
C MET A 107 -9.84 -15.86 13.09
N ASP A 108 -9.16 -14.99 13.84
CA ASP A 108 -9.40 -14.80 15.27
C ASP A 108 -10.78 -14.17 15.49
N LYS A 109 -11.63 -14.85 16.26
CA LYS A 109 -12.99 -14.40 16.56
C LYS A 109 -13.02 -13.14 17.42
N GLU A 110 -11.93 -12.83 18.11
CA GLU A 110 -11.80 -11.61 18.92
C GLU A 110 -11.38 -10.39 18.08
N GLN A 111 -11.04 -10.60 16.80
CA GLN A 111 -10.69 -9.54 15.87
C GLN A 111 -11.83 -9.28 14.87
N PRO A 112 -12.06 -8.02 14.48
CA PRO A 112 -12.95 -7.74 13.35
C PRO A 112 -12.34 -8.33 12.08
N THR A 113 -13.20 -8.81 11.18
CA THR A 113 -12.80 -9.26 9.86
C THR A 113 -12.46 -8.05 8.97
N PRO A 114 -11.36 -8.09 8.18
CA PRO A 114 -11.05 -7.01 7.25
C PRO A 114 -12.16 -6.79 6.22
N ASP A 115 -12.58 -5.54 6.01
CA ASP A 115 -13.42 -5.16 4.87
C ASP A 115 -12.58 -5.02 3.59
N VAL A 116 -11.31 -4.60 3.74
CA VAL A 116 -10.37 -4.40 2.63
C VAL A 116 -9.00 -4.95 3.01
N VAL A 117 -8.40 -5.73 2.11
CA VAL A 117 -7.00 -6.17 2.21
C VAL A 117 -6.22 -5.64 1.02
N PHE A 118 -5.39 -4.64 1.27
CA PHE A 118 -4.56 -3.98 0.26
C PHE A 118 -3.12 -4.50 0.32
N VAL A 119 -2.65 -5.14 -0.75
CA VAL A 119 -1.39 -5.90 -0.74
C VAL A 119 -0.44 -5.44 -1.84
N ASN A 120 0.83 -5.30 -1.49
CA ASN A 120 1.92 -5.23 -2.46
C ASN A 120 3.15 -5.97 -1.92
N SER A 121 3.68 -6.89 -2.72
CA SER A 121 5.02 -7.42 -2.52
C SER A 121 5.68 -7.71 -3.86
N CYS A 122 6.96 -7.37 -4.01
CA CYS A 122 7.73 -7.64 -5.22
C CYS A 122 9.23 -7.45 -4.98
N LEU A 123 9.67 -6.23 -4.63
CA LEU A 123 11.09 -5.86 -4.65
C LEU A 123 11.93 -6.78 -3.79
N TRP A 124 11.52 -7.00 -2.54
CA TRP A 124 12.22 -7.91 -1.65
C TRP A 124 12.16 -9.35 -2.12
N ASP A 125 10.97 -9.83 -2.52
CA ASP A 125 10.75 -11.19 -3.01
C ASP A 125 11.67 -11.55 -4.18
N ILE A 126 11.89 -10.64 -5.14
CA ILE A 126 12.65 -10.93 -6.36
C ILE A 126 14.14 -10.60 -6.26
N SER A 127 14.58 -9.88 -5.22
CA SER A 127 15.96 -9.35 -5.16
C SER A 127 16.70 -9.58 -3.85
N ARG A 128 16.05 -10.12 -2.80
CA ARG A 128 16.69 -10.38 -1.51
C ARG A 128 17.01 -11.86 -1.27
N TYR A 129 16.19 -12.78 -1.77
CA TYR A 129 16.21 -14.21 -1.39
C TYR A 129 17.09 -15.10 -2.27
N GLY A 130 18.17 -14.56 -2.83
CA GLY A 130 19.14 -15.31 -3.63
C GLY A 130 18.65 -15.69 -5.03
N ARG A 131 19.31 -16.66 -5.67
CA ARG A 131 19.15 -16.96 -7.11
C ARG A 131 17.76 -17.48 -7.51
N ASN A 132 17.09 -18.21 -6.61
CA ASN A 132 15.76 -18.79 -6.87
C ASN A 132 14.60 -17.85 -6.52
N SER A 133 14.88 -16.67 -5.97
CA SER A 133 13.92 -15.68 -5.47
C SER A 133 12.77 -15.40 -6.44
N LYS A 134 13.06 -15.14 -7.71
CA LYS A 134 12.05 -14.90 -8.77
C LYS A 134 11.11 -16.09 -8.99
N LYS A 135 11.64 -17.33 -8.99
CA LYS A 135 10.83 -18.55 -9.14
C LYS A 135 9.99 -18.81 -7.88
N GLU A 136 10.59 -18.62 -6.72
CA GLU A 136 9.91 -18.80 -5.44
C GLU A 136 8.80 -17.75 -5.22
N TYR A 137 8.99 -16.53 -5.72
CA TYR A 137 7.98 -15.46 -5.65
C TYR A 137 6.64 -15.91 -6.27
N ILE A 138 6.67 -16.54 -7.44
CA ILE A 138 5.47 -17.07 -8.11
C ILE A 138 4.77 -18.13 -7.26
N ASN A 139 5.53 -19.10 -6.75
CA ASN A 139 4.97 -20.15 -5.88
C ASN A 139 4.41 -19.57 -4.57
N ASN A 140 5.04 -18.53 -4.03
CA ASN A 140 4.59 -17.88 -2.81
C ASN A 140 3.35 -17.02 -3.03
N LEU A 141 3.21 -16.38 -4.20
CA LEU A 141 1.98 -15.68 -4.58
C LEU A 141 0.79 -16.63 -4.61
N GLU A 142 0.92 -17.79 -5.26
CA GLU A 142 -0.15 -18.79 -5.31
C GLU A 142 -0.56 -19.27 -3.91
N LYS A 143 0.44 -19.56 -3.06
CA LYS A 143 0.22 -19.96 -1.67
C LYS A 143 -0.46 -18.85 -0.87
N PHE A 144 -0.02 -17.61 -1.02
CA PHE A 144 -0.62 -16.46 -0.33
C PHE A 144 -2.10 -16.33 -0.69
N CYS A 145 -2.45 -16.35 -1.98
CA CYS A 145 -3.84 -16.21 -2.40
C CYS A 145 -4.69 -17.39 -1.92
N THR A 146 -4.18 -18.62 -2.07
CA THR A 146 -4.87 -19.84 -1.60
C THR A 146 -5.14 -19.81 -0.09
N GLU A 147 -4.22 -19.27 0.70
CA GLU A 147 -4.41 -19.15 2.15
C GLU A 147 -5.29 -17.96 2.52
N LEU A 148 -5.16 -16.83 1.83
CA LEU A 148 -5.99 -15.66 2.06
C LEU A 148 -7.47 -15.96 1.79
N ASP A 149 -7.78 -16.71 0.72
CA ASP A 149 -9.15 -17.16 0.37
C ASP A 149 -9.82 -17.97 1.49
N LYS A 150 -9.03 -18.60 2.37
CA LYS A 150 -9.55 -19.36 3.52
C LYS A 150 -9.74 -18.49 4.77
N CYS A 151 -9.07 -17.33 4.80
CA CYS A 151 -8.92 -16.48 5.97
C CYS A 151 -9.86 -15.27 5.98
N VAL A 152 -10.46 -14.93 4.84
CA VAL A 152 -11.39 -13.79 4.72
C VAL A 152 -12.67 -14.20 3.99
N PRO A 153 -13.82 -13.61 4.31
CA PRO A 153 -15.09 -13.90 3.63
C PRO A 153 -15.11 -13.29 2.23
N ILE A 154 -16.00 -13.79 1.38
CA ILE A 154 -16.10 -13.41 -0.05
C ILE A 154 -16.42 -11.93 -0.27
N GLU A 155 -17.01 -11.27 0.73
CA GLU A 155 -17.32 -9.84 0.72
C GLU A 155 -16.09 -8.95 0.92
N THR A 156 -14.96 -9.52 1.34
CA THR A 156 -13.72 -8.77 1.55
C THR A 156 -13.18 -8.26 0.22
N CYS A 157 -12.98 -6.96 0.11
CA CYS A 157 -12.36 -6.36 -1.06
C CYS A 157 -10.84 -6.58 -1.01
N ILE A 158 -10.34 -7.54 -1.79
CA ILE A 158 -8.90 -7.83 -1.89
C ILE A 158 -8.35 -7.08 -3.08
N VAL A 159 -7.40 -6.18 -2.82
CA VAL A 159 -6.81 -5.30 -3.82
C VAL A 159 -5.31 -5.53 -3.88
N TRP A 160 -4.85 -6.09 -4.98
CA TRP A 160 -3.43 -6.17 -5.30
C TRP A 160 -2.97 -4.90 -5.99
N ARG A 161 -1.88 -4.34 -5.48
CA ARG A 161 -1.25 -3.17 -6.06
C ARG A 161 0.04 -3.59 -6.74
N THR A 162 0.23 -3.22 -8.01
CA THR A 162 1.51 -3.45 -8.68
C THR A 162 2.61 -2.57 -8.09
N THR A 163 3.85 -3.02 -8.21
CA THR A 163 5.01 -2.28 -7.73
C THR A 163 5.29 -1.09 -8.63
N LEU A 164 5.50 0.08 -8.04
CA LEU A 164 5.79 1.32 -8.75
C LEU A 164 7.04 1.19 -9.64
N PRO A 165 7.20 2.03 -10.67
CA PRO A 165 8.41 2.01 -11.48
C PRO A 165 9.63 2.39 -10.63
N VAL A 166 10.65 1.54 -10.65
CA VAL A 166 11.94 1.78 -9.98
C VAL A 166 12.96 2.37 -10.94
N SER A 167 14.01 2.98 -10.39
CA SER A 167 15.16 3.44 -11.17
C SER A 167 16.11 2.29 -11.49
N GLN A 168 16.84 2.39 -12.61
CA GLN A 168 17.97 1.50 -12.92
C GLN A 168 19.08 1.58 -11.87
N ARG A 169 19.18 2.71 -11.16
CA ARG A 169 20.16 2.94 -10.08
C ARG A 169 19.53 2.84 -8.69
N ALA A 170 18.46 2.06 -8.57
CA ALA A 170 17.77 1.86 -7.30
C ALA A 170 18.73 1.28 -6.24
N ARG A 171 18.60 1.73 -5.00
CA ARG A 171 19.43 1.29 -3.87
C ARG A 171 18.60 1.16 -2.61
N GLY A 172 18.95 0.19 -1.76
CA GLY A 172 18.28 -0.02 -0.48
C GLY A 172 18.49 -1.43 0.07
N GLY A 173 17.96 -1.67 1.27
CA GLY A 173 18.10 -2.95 1.98
C GLY A 173 17.47 -4.16 1.28
N PHE A 174 16.55 -3.92 0.35
CA PHE A 174 15.89 -4.95 -0.45
C PHE A 174 16.86 -5.68 -1.40
N LEU A 175 17.93 -5.02 -1.85
CA LEU A 175 18.94 -5.64 -2.72
C LEU A 175 19.90 -6.51 -1.89
N SER A 176 20.12 -7.76 -2.32
CA SER A 176 21.26 -8.55 -1.85
C SER A 176 22.58 -7.99 -2.39
N LYS A 177 23.71 -8.24 -1.71
CA LYS A 177 25.04 -7.80 -2.19
C LYS A 177 25.38 -8.39 -3.55
N GLU A 178 24.96 -9.63 -3.81
CA GLU A 178 25.17 -10.34 -5.08
C GLU A 178 24.39 -9.69 -6.23
N ILE A 179 23.16 -9.26 -5.97
CA ILE A 179 22.29 -8.65 -6.99
C ILE A 179 22.58 -7.16 -7.17
N ALA A 180 23.05 -6.47 -6.12
CA ALA A 180 23.46 -5.07 -6.19
C ALA A 180 24.49 -4.79 -7.32
N ASN A 181 25.39 -5.75 -7.55
CA ASN A 181 26.41 -5.70 -8.60
C ASN A 181 25.88 -6.03 -10.02
N CYS A 182 24.63 -6.53 -10.12
CA CYS A 182 23.95 -6.91 -11.37
C CYS A 182 22.67 -6.08 -11.61
N THR A 183 22.54 -4.91 -10.98
CA THR A 183 21.32 -4.08 -10.90
C THR A 183 20.74 -3.59 -12.23
N ASN A 184 21.43 -3.83 -13.35
CA ASN A 184 21.02 -3.36 -14.68
C ASN A 184 19.69 -3.96 -15.18
N THR A 185 19.19 -5.06 -14.59
CA THR A 185 17.93 -5.69 -15.01
C THR A 185 16.73 -5.39 -14.11
N LEU A 186 16.91 -4.67 -13.00
CA LEU A 186 15.86 -4.55 -11.97
C LEU A 186 14.55 -3.97 -12.51
N VAL A 187 14.62 -2.97 -13.41
CA VAL A 187 13.43 -2.37 -14.03
C VAL A 187 12.63 -3.41 -14.81
N VAL A 188 13.33 -4.25 -15.60
CA VAL A 188 12.72 -5.33 -16.39
C VAL A 188 12.17 -6.42 -15.46
N ASP A 189 12.93 -6.77 -14.42
CA ASP A 189 12.53 -7.77 -13.44
C ASP A 189 11.24 -7.37 -12.70
N VAL A 190 11.10 -6.09 -12.32
CA VAL A 190 9.88 -5.56 -11.69
C VAL A 190 8.71 -5.58 -12.67
N LEU A 191 8.93 -5.22 -13.94
CA LEU A 191 7.89 -5.26 -14.96
C LEU A 191 7.36 -6.69 -15.18
N LEU A 192 8.27 -7.66 -15.33
CA LEU A 192 7.94 -9.07 -15.48
C LEU A 192 7.26 -9.63 -14.22
N ALA A 193 7.77 -9.29 -13.03
CA ALA A 193 7.17 -9.71 -11.77
C ALA A 193 5.75 -9.15 -11.59
N ASN A 194 5.52 -7.88 -11.93
CA ASN A 194 4.18 -7.28 -11.90
C ASN A 194 3.23 -7.98 -12.88
N HIS A 195 3.69 -8.29 -14.10
CA HIS A 195 2.87 -9.00 -15.09
C HIS A 195 2.50 -10.42 -14.62
N LEU A 196 3.48 -11.18 -14.09
CA LEU A 196 3.22 -12.51 -13.56
C LEU A 196 2.31 -12.47 -12.33
N ALA A 197 2.52 -11.52 -11.42
CA ALA A 197 1.66 -11.31 -10.27
C ALA A 197 0.22 -11.02 -10.73
N HIS A 198 0.02 -10.11 -11.68
CA HIS A 198 -1.31 -9.82 -12.24
C HIS A 198 -2.01 -11.11 -12.67
N THR A 199 -1.36 -11.96 -13.48
CA THR A 199 -1.94 -13.23 -13.95
C THR A 199 -2.35 -14.17 -12.82
N ILE A 200 -1.60 -14.22 -11.72
CA ILE A 200 -1.93 -15.06 -10.56
C ILE A 200 -3.11 -14.46 -9.80
N ILE A 201 -3.00 -13.18 -9.46
CA ILE A 201 -3.98 -12.44 -8.65
C ILE A 201 -5.36 -12.45 -9.32
N THR A 202 -5.45 -12.22 -10.63
CA THR A 202 -6.73 -12.22 -11.34
C THR A 202 -7.37 -13.61 -11.41
N ARG A 203 -6.58 -14.71 -11.36
CA ARG A 203 -7.15 -16.07 -11.28
C ARG A 203 -7.88 -16.32 -9.97
N HIS A 204 -7.44 -15.67 -8.88
CA HIS A 204 -8.12 -15.65 -7.59
C HIS A 204 -9.25 -14.59 -7.52
N LYS A 205 -9.55 -13.90 -8.63
CA LYS A 205 -10.60 -12.88 -8.74
C LYS A 205 -10.40 -11.67 -7.81
N TYR A 206 -9.16 -11.39 -7.44
CA TYR A 206 -8.83 -10.17 -6.71
C TYR A 206 -8.71 -8.99 -7.68
N ASP A 207 -8.96 -7.80 -7.16
CA ASP A 207 -8.77 -6.58 -7.92
C ASP A 207 -7.28 -6.28 -8.12
N VAL A 208 -6.92 -5.72 -9.27
CA VAL A 208 -5.55 -5.26 -9.55
C VAL A 208 -5.57 -3.77 -9.87
N VAL A 209 -4.85 -2.99 -9.06
CA VAL A 209 -4.57 -1.58 -9.34
C VAL A 209 -3.16 -1.47 -9.90
N ASP A 210 -3.06 -1.17 -11.20
CA ASP A 210 -1.77 -1.05 -11.89
C ASP A 210 -1.08 0.30 -11.60
N MET A 211 -0.50 0.39 -10.42
CA MET A 211 0.29 1.53 -9.99
C MET A 211 1.60 1.68 -10.76
N HIS A 212 2.11 0.63 -11.39
CA HIS A 212 3.26 0.73 -12.29
C HIS A 212 2.90 1.67 -13.45
N PHE A 213 1.83 1.34 -14.17
CA PHE A 213 1.34 2.15 -15.28
C PHE A 213 0.96 3.57 -14.85
N LEU A 214 0.17 3.71 -13.78
CA LEU A 214 -0.33 5.02 -13.31
C LEU A 214 0.79 5.99 -12.86
N PHE A 215 1.99 5.48 -12.58
CA PHE A 215 3.15 6.27 -12.16
C PHE A 215 4.27 6.32 -13.20
N THR A 216 4.12 5.69 -14.38
CA THR A 216 5.10 5.77 -15.48
C THR A 216 5.40 7.22 -15.88
N GLN A 217 4.39 8.10 -15.87
CA GLN A 217 4.54 9.53 -16.19
C GLN A 217 4.71 10.43 -14.95
N GLN A 218 5.03 9.86 -13.79
CA GLN A 218 5.19 10.60 -12.53
C GLN A 218 6.61 10.47 -11.95
N GLN A 219 7.58 10.00 -12.74
CA GLN A 219 8.94 9.64 -12.30
C GLN A 219 9.68 10.78 -11.57
N GLN A 220 9.38 12.04 -11.88
CA GLN A 220 9.90 13.23 -11.21
C GLN A 220 9.56 13.30 -9.72
N ARG A 221 8.56 12.54 -9.26
CA ARG A 221 8.15 12.44 -7.85
C ARG A 221 8.86 11.33 -7.09
N ARG A 222 9.69 10.52 -7.77
CA ARG A 222 10.47 9.46 -7.16
C ARG A 222 11.71 10.03 -6.47
N GLU A 223 12.01 9.50 -5.30
CA GLU A 223 13.17 9.87 -4.50
C GLU A 223 14.49 9.45 -5.14
N LYS A 224 15.58 10.07 -4.68
CA LYS A 224 16.94 9.85 -5.19
C LYS A 224 17.46 8.42 -5.01
N ASP A 225 16.85 7.63 -4.12
CA ASP A 225 17.20 6.22 -3.96
C ASP A 225 16.59 5.32 -5.04
N GLY A 226 15.73 5.85 -5.90
CA GLY A 226 15.15 5.13 -7.01
C GLY A 226 14.04 4.15 -6.65
N VAL A 227 13.54 4.15 -5.41
CA VAL A 227 12.49 3.25 -4.92
C VAL A 227 11.36 4.00 -4.21
N HIS A 228 11.70 4.92 -3.31
CA HIS A 228 10.70 5.67 -2.55
C HIS A 228 10.16 6.85 -3.34
N TRP A 229 9.05 7.42 -2.88
CA TRP A 229 8.33 8.48 -3.57
C TRP A 229 7.98 9.60 -2.59
N ASN A 230 7.84 10.83 -3.09
CA ASN A 230 7.57 11.99 -2.25
C ASN A 230 6.10 12.05 -1.76
N MET A 231 5.80 13.03 -0.91
CA MET A 231 4.47 13.22 -0.32
C MET A 231 3.33 13.32 -1.34
N PHE A 232 3.56 13.98 -2.48
CA PHE A 232 2.52 14.16 -3.49
C PHE A 232 2.19 12.85 -4.21
N ALA A 233 3.21 12.03 -4.47
CA ALA A 233 3.00 10.71 -5.01
C ALA A 233 2.21 9.85 -4.04
N HIS A 234 2.55 9.85 -2.75
CA HIS A 234 1.79 9.08 -1.75
C HIS A 234 0.32 9.53 -1.64
N ARG A 235 0.05 10.84 -1.60
CA ARG A 235 -1.34 11.32 -1.64
C ARG A 235 -2.08 10.92 -2.90
N ARG A 236 -1.42 10.91 -4.07
CA ARG A 236 -2.02 10.36 -5.29
C ARG A 236 -2.34 8.87 -5.14
N MET A 237 -1.45 8.08 -4.52
CA MET A 237 -1.71 6.66 -4.25
C MET A 237 -2.94 6.47 -3.37
N THR A 238 -3.05 7.25 -2.29
CA THR A 238 -4.21 7.24 -1.39
C THR A 238 -5.50 7.58 -2.15
N ASN A 239 -5.50 8.60 -3.02
CA ASN A 239 -6.67 8.95 -3.82
C ASN A 239 -7.07 7.86 -4.83
N ILE A 240 -6.10 7.18 -5.44
CA ILE A 240 -6.37 6.03 -6.32
C ILE A 240 -6.99 4.89 -5.51
N PHE A 241 -6.45 4.59 -4.33
CA PHE A 241 -6.98 3.56 -3.43
C PHE A 241 -8.41 3.86 -2.98
N LEU A 242 -8.69 5.08 -2.50
CA LEU A 242 -10.02 5.48 -2.09
C LEU A 242 -11.00 5.54 -3.27
N THR A 243 -10.53 5.94 -4.47
CA THR A 243 -11.33 5.85 -5.70
C THR A 243 -11.77 4.41 -5.96
N HIS A 244 -10.81 3.47 -5.95
CA HIS A 244 -11.08 2.06 -6.21
C HIS A 244 -12.10 1.48 -5.23
N ILE A 245 -11.92 1.73 -3.93
CA ILE A 245 -12.85 1.27 -2.89
C ILE A 245 -14.25 1.88 -3.09
N ALA A 246 -14.33 3.19 -3.32
CA ALA A 246 -15.61 3.87 -3.46
C ALA A 246 -16.39 3.39 -4.68
N GLU A 247 -15.69 3.10 -5.79
CA GLU A 247 -16.27 2.48 -6.98
C GLU A 247 -16.69 1.03 -6.71
N ALA A 248 -15.85 0.22 -6.05
CA ALA A 248 -16.17 -1.16 -5.70
C ALA A 248 -17.38 -1.29 -4.78
N TRP A 249 -17.60 -0.33 -3.88
CA TRP A 249 -18.79 -0.27 -3.01
C TRP A 249 -19.98 0.49 -3.63
N GLY A 250 -19.87 0.97 -4.87
CA GLY A 250 -20.96 1.68 -5.55
C GLY A 250 -21.33 3.04 -4.94
N LEU A 251 -20.45 3.64 -4.16
CA LEU A 251 -20.66 4.93 -3.49
C LEU A 251 -20.24 6.12 -4.36
N GLY A 252 -19.50 5.86 -5.44
CA GLY A 252 -18.98 6.90 -6.33
C GLY A 252 -17.83 7.70 -5.71
N VAL A 253 -17.21 8.56 -6.52
CA VAL A 253 -16.10 9.40 -6.07
C VAL A 253 -16.56 10.83 -5.78
N PRO A 254 -15.85 11.57 -4.90
CA PRO A 254 -16.07 13.00 -4.76
C PRO A 254 -16.00 13.71 -6.11
N VAL A 255 -17.07 14.43 -6.44
CA VAL A 255 -17.11 15.31 -7.61
C VAL A 255 -16.63 16.69 -7.15
N PRO A 256 -15.68 17.34 -7.86
CA PRO A 256 -15.39 18.74 -7.59
C PRO A 256 -16.69 19.55 -7.64
N PRO A 257 -16.91 20.52 -6.75
CA PRO A 257 -18.06 21.41 -6.88
C PRO A 257 -18.05 21.99 -8.29
N SER A 258 -19.20 21.89 -8.96
CA SER A 258 -19.33 22.43 -10.30
C SER A 258 -19.07 23.95 -10.22
N TYR A 259 -18.38 24.53 -11.21
CA TYR A 259 -18.16 25.98 -11.23
C TYR A 259 -19.47 26.80 -11.20
N ASN A 260 -20.63 26.16 -11.39
CA ASN A 260 -21.94 26.78 -11.36
C ASN A 260 -22.53 26.95 -9.94
N ASP A 261 -21.90 26.39 -8.92
CA ASP A 261 -22.36 26.51 -7.52
C ASP A 261 -21.55 27.57 -6.73
N ALA A 262 -20.65 28.30 -7.40
CA ALA A 262 -20.09 29.53 -6.86
C ALA A 262 -21.05 30.66 -7.21
N ASP A 263 -21.90 31.00 -6.25
CA ASP A 263 -22.81 32.13 -6.30
C ASP A 263 -22.24 33.32 -7.08
N VAL A 264 -22.93 33.59 -8.19
CA VAL A 264 -22.97 34.88 -8.86
C VAL A 264 -23.44 35.91 -7.83
N ILE A 265 -22.50 36.55 -7.13
CA ILE A 265 -22.56 37.99 -6.83
C ILE A 265 -21.14 38.54 -6.98
N PHE A 266 -20.74 38.82 -8.22
CA PHE A 266 -19.82 39.91 -8.47
C PHE A 266 -20.64 41.20 -8.29
N ASP A 267 -20.47 41.92 -7.18
CA ASP A 267 -21.03 43.26 -6.95
C ASP A 267 -20.10 44.28 -7.63
N PRO A 268 -20.49 44.86 -8.78
CA PRO A 268 -19.75 45.90 -9.46
C PRO A 268 -20.16 47.24 -8.85
N ARG A 269 -19.59 47.53 -7.68
CA ARG A 269 -19.28 48.92 -7.33
C ARG A 269 -17.82 49.11 -7.73
N GLY A 270 -17.50 49.58 -8.94
CA GLY A 270 -18.29 50.45 -9.84
C GLY A 270 -18.73 49.88 -11.19
#